data_AF-K1V804-F1
#
_entry.id   AF-K1V804-F1
#
_cell.length_a   1.000
_cell.length_b   1.000
_cell.length_c   1.000
_cell.angle_alpha   90.00
_cell.angle_beta   90.00
_cell.angle_gamma   90.00
#
_symmetry.space_group_name_H-M   'P 1'
#
loop_
_entity.id
_entity.type
_entity.pdbx_description
1 polymer ?
#
loop_
_entity_poly.entity_id
_entity_poly.type
_entity_poly.pdbx_seq_one_letter_code
_entity_poly.pdbx_strand_id
1 'polypeptide(L)' 'FEQLVEKSKTDEDVKNLLSVVDILVDGKFILAQRSLELHFKGSRNQRIIDCKKSLETGNVVIKEL' A
#
# COMPACT_ATOMS: atom_id res chain seq x y z
N PHE A 1 -1.01 -2.62 4.55
CA PHE A 1 -2.15 -1.69 4.39
C PHE A 1 -3.13 -1.82 5.54
N GLU A 2 -3.57 -3.04 5.80
CA GLU A 2 -4.51 -3.48 6.83
C GLU A 2 -4.16 -2.92 8.22
N GLN A 3 -2.87 -2.93 8.59
CA GLN A 3 -2.39 -2.35 9.85
C GLN A 3 -2.56 -0.81 9.91
N LEU A 4 -2.40 -0.12 8.78
CA LEU A 4 -2.62 1.34 8.71
C LEU A 4 -4.12 1.64 8.80
N VAL A 5 -4.96 0.84 8.15
CA VAL A 5 -6.43 0.97 8.26
C VAL A 5 -6.86 0.78 9.72
N GLU A 6 -6.33 -0.23 10.42
CA GLU A 6 -6.65 -0.42 11.83
C GLU A 6 -6.21 0.77 12.69
N LYS A 7 -4.98 1.24 12.49
CA LYS A 7 -4.45 2.42 13.19
C LYS A 7 -5.26 3.70 12.93
N SER A 8 -5.75 3.88 11.71
CA SER A 8 -6.55 5.05 11.33
C SER A 8 -7.85 5.22 12.12
N LYS A 9 -8.32 4.17 12.80
CA LYS A 9 -9.50 4.24 13.67
C LYS A 9 -9.26 5.06 14.94
N THR A 10 -8.01 5.13 15.40
CA THR A 10 -7.64 5.80 16.66
C THR A 10 -6.62 6.92 16.47
N ASP A 11 -5.99 7.00 15.31
CA ASP A 11 -4.93 7.94 14.97
C ASP A 11 -5.35 8.75 13.73
N GLU A 12 -5.70 10.02 13.96
CA GLU A 12 -6.21 10.91 12.90
C GLU A 12 -5.11 11.27 11.89
N ASP A 13 -3.83 11.28 12.28
CA ASP A 13 -2.73 11.55 11.36
C ASP A 13 -2.58 10.42 10.35
N VAL A 14 -2.72 9.17 10.80
CA VAL A 14 -2.73 8.00 9.90
C VAL A 14 -3.94 8.04 8.96
N LYS A 15 -5.11 8.44 9.46
CA LYS A 15 -6.31 8.59 8.65
C LYS A 15 -6.17 9.68 7.58
N ASN A 16 -5.62 10.82 7.95
CA ASN A 16 -5.34 11.93 7.04
C ASN A 16 -4.29 11.56 6.00
N LEU A 17 -3.27 10.78 6.38
CA LEU A 17 -2.30 10.23 5.42
C LEU A 17 -3.00 9.32 4.41
N LEU A 18 -3.80 8.36 4.87
CA LEU A 18 -4.48 7.41 3.98
C LEU A 18 -5.48 8.08 3.03
N SER A 19 -6.10 9.19 3.43
CA SER A 19 -7.08 9.91 2.61
C SER A 19 -6.46 10.65 1.40
N VAL A 20 -5.18 11.01 1.49
CA VAL A 20 -4.46 11.72 0.42
C VAL A 20 -3.55 10.82 -0.42
N VAL A 21 -3.33 9.58 0.00
CA VAL A 21 -2.50 8.61 -0.73
C VAL A 21 -3.31 7.96 -1.85
N ASP A 22 -2.83 8.09 -3.09
CA ASP A 22 -3.38 7.37 -4.25
C ASP A 22 -2.87 5.93 -4.33
N ILE A 23 -1.56 5.76 -4.17
CA ILE A 23 -0.86 4.47 -4.33
C ILE A 23 -0.02 4.17 -3.09
N LEU A 24 -0.18 2.96 -2.56
CA LEU A 24 0.62 2.45 -1.46
C LEU A 24 1.46 1.25 -1.92
N VAL A 25 2.78 1.34 -1.76
CA VAL A 25 3.68 0.19 -1.92
C VAL A 25 3.81 -0.52 -0.59
N ASP A 26 3.31 -1.76 -0.52
CA ASP A 26 3.09 -2.48 0.73
C ASP A 26 3.90 -3.78 0.79
N GLY A 27 4.57 -4.02 1.92
CA GLY A 27 5.39 -5.20 2.18
C GLY A 27 6.87 -4.88 2.44
N LYS A 28 7.54 -5.74 3.21
CA LYS A 28 8.98 -5.60 3.50
C LYS A 28 9.81 -5.74 2.22
N PHE A 29 10.87 -4.97 2.12
CA PHE A 29 11.88 -5.18 1.09
C PHE A 29 12.65 -6.47 1.36
N ILE A 30 12.76 -7.34 0.36
CA ILE A 30 13.51 -8.60 0.43
C ILE A 30 14.58 -8.58 -0.65
N LEU A 31 15.86 -8.59 -0.23
CA LEU A 31 17.00 -8.50 -1.16
C LEU A 31 17.02 -9.65 -2.19
N ALA A 32 16.70 -10.87 -1.77
CA ALA A 32 16.62 -12.04 -2.66
C ALA A 32 15.53 -11.91 -3.75
N GLN A 33 14.54 -11.02 -3.55
CA GLN A 33 13.48 -10.74 -4.50
C GLN A 33 13.65 -9.37 -5.18
N ARG A 34 14.81 -8.72 -5.00
CA ARG A 34 15.11 -7.43 -5.62
C ARG A 34 15.06 -7.55 -7.14
N SER A 35 14.41 -6.60 -7.79
CA SER A 35 14.48 -6.42 -9.24
C SER A 35 14.35 -4.94 -9.58
N LEU A 36 15.12 -4.48 -10.57
CA LEU A 36 15.09 -3.10 -11.06
C LEU A 36 14.02 -2.89 -12.14
N GLU A 37 13.42 -3.98 -12.64
CA GLU A 37 12.37 -3.96 -13.67
C GLU A 37 10.99 -3.66 -13.08
N LEU A 38 10.85 -3.62 -11.75
CA LEU A 38 9.58 -3.44 -11.08
C LEU A 38 9.27 -1.94 -10.95
N HIS A 39 8.12 -1.51 -11.48
CA HIS A 39 7.65 -0.15 -11.30
C HIS A 39 7.37 0.15 -9.81
N PHE A 40 7.97 1.23 -9.27
CA PHE A 40 7.79 1.78 -7.92
C PHE A 40 8.11 0.89 -6.72
N LYS A 41 8.36 -0.41 -6.90
CA LYS A 41 8.67 -1.35 -5.82
C LYS A 41 10.06 -1.95 -5.95
N GLY A 42 10.70 -2.22 -4.82
CA GLY A 42 12.07 -2.72 -4.76
C GLY A 42 12.16 -4.25 -4.79
N SER A 43 11.13 -4.97 -4.34
CA SER A 43 11.11 -6.43 -4.31
C SER A 43 9.78 -7.02 -4.78
N ARG A 44 9.84 -8.21 -5.40
CA ARG A 44 8.68 -8.85 -6.06
C ARG A 44 7.49 -9.07 -5.13
N ASN A 45 7.73 -9.40 -3.86
CA ASN A 45 6.70 -9.59 -2.84
C ASN A 45 5.93 -8.32 -2.46
N GLN A 46 6.42 -7.13 -2.82
CA GLN A 46 5.70 -5.90 -2.49
C GLN A 46 4.47 -5.74 -3.40
N ARG A 47 3.37 -5.36 -2.78
CA ARG A 47 2.08 -5.10 -3.43
C ARG A 47 2.01 -3.62 -3.81
N ILE A 48 1.42 -3.32 -4.95
CA ILE A 48 1.04 -1.96 -5.33
C ILE A 48 -0.46 -1.88 -5.13
N ILE A 49 -0.89 -1.09 -4.16
CA ILE A 49 -2.28 -1.01 -3.73
C ILE A 49 -2.86 0.31 -4.21
N ASP A 50 -4.01 0.26 -4.87
CA ASP A 50 -4.84 1.44 -5.14
C ASP A 50 -5.53 1.83 -3.82
N CYS A 51 -4.97 2.80 -3.11
CA CYS A 51 -5.35 3.10 -1.74
C CYS A 51 -6.77 3.66 -1.68
N LYS A 52 -7.12 4.57 -2.60
CA LYS A 52 -8.47 5.15 -2.70
C LYS A 52 -9.53 4.08 -2.93
N LYS A 53 -9.38 3.24 -3.98
CA LYS A 53 -10.34 2.16 -4.25
C LYS A 53 -10.40 1.15 -3.11
N SER A 54 -9.28 0.89 -2.45
CA SER A 54 -9.25 -0.05 -1.33
C SER A 54 -10.02 0.46 -0.11
N LEU A 55 -9.93 1.76 0.18
CA LEU A 55 -10.70 2.40 1.25
C LEU A 55 -12.19 2.45 0.91
N GLU A 56 -12.55 2.79 -0.33
CA GLU A 56 -13.94 2.87 -0.79
C GLU A 56 -14.66 1.52 -0.76
N THR A 57 -13.97 0.46 -1.19
CA THR A 57 -14.55 -0.90 -1.27
C THR A 57 -14.41 -1.70 0.01
N GLY A 58 -13.62 -1.22 0.98
CA GLY A 58 -13.25 -1.95 2.19
C GLY A 58 -12.40 -3.20 1.95
N ASN A 59 -11.94 -3.43 0.72
CA ASN A 59 -11.15 -4.59 0.32
C ASN A 59 -9.85 -4.15 -0.36
N VAL A 60 -8.78 -4.93 -0.26
CA VAL A 60 -7.51 -4.58 -0.92
C VAL A 60 -7.66 -4.68 -2.44
N VAL A 61 -7.45 -3.57 -3.14
CA VAL A 61 -7.43 -3.49 -4.59
C VAL A 61 -5.99 -3.38 -5.08
N ILE A 62 -5.51 -4.40 -5.78
CA ILE A 62 -4.18 -4.40 -6.39
C ILE A 62 -4.24 -3.60 -7.69
N LYS A 63 -3.24 -2.73 -7.88
CA LYS A 63 -3.04 -1.99 -9.11
C LYS A 63 -1.94 -2.64 -9.95
N GLU A 64 -2.27 -3.03 -11.16
CA GLU A 64 -1.27 -3.43 -12.16
C GLU A 64 -0.73 -2.17 -12.85
N LEU A 65 0.60 -2.12 -12.99
CA LEU A 65 1.38 -1.01 -13.57
C LEU A 65 2.35 -1.52 -14.61
#